data_AF-A0A968YTS8-F1
#
_entry.id   AF-A0A968YTS8-F1
#
_cell.length_a   1.000
_cell.length_b   1.000
_cell.length_c   1.000
_cell.angle_alpha   90.00
_cell.angle_beta   90.00
_cell.angle_gamma   90.00
#
_symmetry.space_group_name_H-M   'P 1'
#
loop_
_entity.id
_entity.type
_entity.pdbx_description
1 polymer ?
#
loop_
_entity_poly.entity_id
_entity_poly.type
_entity_poly.pdbx_seq_one_letter_code
_entity_poly.pdbx_strand_id
1 'polypeptide(L)'
;MYDQAIALTKVPGGSSRIAWQIGNEINSKKMAENIHGWAKDGKENLSPNDESIIPYYVEYYLAPTVEAIRKASQDSLGSDNRILIVLGSIANAYNPNSRLWLDRLLEYRVKGTYAKSLADRSVAELVNIIAVHYLVSSVDESWQPALDDLWNRWIGKGRVVGLWSTEELGKKRAMNGEGASTTLKVAARYLRWWGVRGIQPEAGRVSFWGWRLSGNPGTSGNDGMQSLYKFLGDSPVREINKGLDVESERPMETYLFQSVKQSRKRIAVVWSRVDSARKQLREQSSDVARPKTFLIPAEGWQGKIKATLQVFGPPGILTIPATVTSTQNIYKVSPSQNIELPRQATVL
;
A
#
# COMPACT_ATOMS: atom_id res chain seq x y z
N MET A 1 22.17 -1.78 18.36
CA MET A 1 20.99 -0.94 18.04
C MET A 1 21.20 0.52 18.41
N TYR A 2 21.51 0.87 19.67
CA TYR A 2 21.75 2.26 20.09
C TYR A 2 22.73 3.02 19.16
N ASP A 3 23.92 2.49 18.92
CA ASP A 3 24.92 3.16 18.07
C ASP A 3 24.46 3.32 16.60
N GLN A 4 23.69 2.36 16.09
CA GLN A 4 23.12 2.45 14.74
C GLN A 4 22.06 3.54 14.66
N ALA A 5 21.22 3.68 15.70
CA ALA A 5 20.24 4.76 15.78
C ALA A 5 20.92 6.13 15.87
N ILE A 6 22.00 6.26 16.66
CA ILE A 6 22.83 7.48 16.72
C ILE A 6 23.48 7.78 15.35
N ALA A 7 23.93 6.77 14.62
CA ALA A 7 24.51 6.98 13.29
C ALA A 7 23.49 7.58 12.31
N LEU A 8 22.22 7.16 12.37
CA LEU A 8 21.16 7.69 11.51
C LEU A 8 20.85 9.16 11.79
N THR A 9 20.95 9.62 13.05
CA THR A 9 20.69 11.03 13.38
C THR A 9 21.74 11.99 12.83
N LYS A 10 22.91 11.46 12.45
CA LYS A 10 24.02 12.21 11.84
C LYS A 10 23.94 12.29 10.31
N VAL A 11 23.01 11.58 9.67
CA VAL A 11 22.82 11.66 8.21
C VAL A 11 22.30 13.06 7.84
N PRO A 12 22.82 13.73 6.78
CA PRO A 12 22.32 15.03 6.35
C PRO A 12 20.80 14.99 6.10
N GLY A 13 20.06 15.90 6.75
CA GLY A 13 18.59 15.92 6.72
C GLY A 13 17.90 14.91 7.65
N GLY A 14 18.65 14.03 8.33
CA GLY A 14 18.13 13.00 9.24
C GLY A 14 17.37 13.55 10.45
N SER A 15 17.63 14.78 10.87
CA SER A 15 16.89 15.44 11.95
C SER A 15 15.40 15.66 11.64
N SER A 16 14.99 15.53 10.36
CA SER A 16 13.66 15.89 9.89
C SER A 16 12.62 14.76 9.86
N ARG A 17 13.00 13.48 10.01
CA ARG A 17 12.16 12.30 10.41
C ARG A 17 12.87 10.99 10.06
N ILE A 18 13.40 10.29 11.05
CA ILE A 18 13.92 8.92 10.89
C ILE A 18 12.83 7.93 11.30
N ALA A 19 12.64 6.87 10.53
CA ALA A 19 11.75 5.77 10.87
C ALA A 19 12.53 4.46 10.85
N TRP A 20 12.41 3.65 11.91
CA TRP A 20 13.10 2.37 12.06
C TRP A 20 12.10 1.22 12.09
N GLN A 21 12.16 0.33 11.10
CA GLN A 21 11.33 -0.88 11.06
C GLN A 21 11.99 -2.05 11.79
N ILE A 22 11.30 -2.62 12.77
CA ILE A 22 11.84 -3.69 13.62
C ILE A 22 11.35 -5.05 13.11
N GLY A 23 12.00 -5.52 12.05
CA GLY A 23 11.74 -6.83 11.44
C GLY A 23 10.90 -6.78 10.17
N ASN A 24 10.81 -7.91 9.49
CA ASN A 24 10.08 -8.09 8.25
C ASN A 24 9.28 -9.38 8.31
N GLU A 25 8.00 -9.35 7.92
CA GLU A 25 7.11 -10.51 7.89
C GLU A 25 7.16 -11.32 9.20
N ILE A 26 6.94 -10.63 10.31
CA ILE A 26 7.14 -11.14 11.67
C ILE A 26 6.13 -12.24 12.06
N ASN A 27 5.08 -12.41 11.27
CA ASN A 27 4.08 -13.48 11.37
C ASN A 27 4.30 -14.61 10.33
N SER A 28 5.39 -14.59 9.57
CA SER A 28 5.66 -15.62 8.55
C SER A 28 5.95 -16.98 9.19
N LYS A 29 5.67 -18.05 8.44
CA LYS A 29 6.09 -19.41 8.81
C LYS A 29 7.60 -19.47 9.07
N LYS A 30 8.39 -18.78 8.24
CA LYS A 30 9.85 -18.79 8.37
C LYS A 30 10.32 -18.14 9.68
N MET A 31 9.66 -17.05 10.09
CA MET A 31 9.92 -16.44 11.41
C MET A 31 9.60 -17.45 12.52
N ALA A 32 8.45 -18.12 12.45
CA ALA A 32 8.08 -19.14 13.44
C ALA A 32 9.11 -20.28 13.52
N GLU A 33 9.49 -20.86 12.37
CA GLU A 33 10.53 -21.90 12.27
C GLU A 33 11.84 -21.47 12.94
N ASN A 34 12.28 -20.24 12.69
CA ASN A 34 13.53 -19.73 13.23
C ASN A 34 13.44 -19.52 14.76
N ILE A 35 12.33 -18.98 15.27
CA ILE A 35 12.15 -18.74 16.70
C ILE A 35 12.06 -20.06 17.47
N HIS A 36 11.24 -21.00 17.02
CA HIS A 36 11.11 -22.31 17.66
C HIS A 36 12.41 -23.13 17.56
N GLY A 37 13.12 -23.04 16.42
CA GLY A 37 14.44 -23.64 16.28
C GLY A 37 15.48 -23.08 17.25
N TRP A 38 15.46 -21.76 17.49
CA TRP A 38 16.32 -21.12 18.49
C TRP A 38 15.91 -21.46 19.93
N ALA A 39 14.61 -21.46 20.22
CA ALA A 39 14.07 -21.77 21.54
C ALA A 39 14.22 -23.26 21.93
N LYS A 40 14.45 -24.14 20.94
CA LYS A 40 14.58 -25.60 21.12
C LYS A 40 13.40 -26.22 21.86
N ASP A 41 12.19 -25.73 21.60
CA ASP A 41 10.97 -26.15 22.29
C ASP A 41 10.24 -27.34 21.63
N GLY A 42 10.82 -27.89 20.57
CA GLY A 42 10.36 -29.12 19.93
C GLY A 42 9.04 -28.97 19.15
N LYS A 43 8.60 -27.75 18.84
CA LYS A 43 7.37 -27.56 18.06
C LYS A 43 7.55 -27.99 16.61
N GLU A 44 6.65 -28.84 16.15
CA GLU A 44 6.53 -29.29 14.77
C GLU A 44 5.29 -28.66 14.09
N ASN A 45 5.23 -28.70 12.75
CA ASN A 45 4.09 -28.24 11.94
C ASN A 45 3.73 -26.75 12.13
N LEU A 46 4.73 -25.90 12.24
CA LEU A 46 4.57 -24.46 12.38
C LEU A 46 3.84 -23.84 11.18
N SER A 47 2.97 -22.88 11.48
CA SER A 47 2.15 -22.18 10.49
C SER A 47 2.42 -20.68 10.51
N PRO A 48 2.11 -19.95 9.43
CA PRO A 48 2.03 -18.49 9.50
C PRO A 48 1.04 -18.09 10.61
N ASN A 49 1.27 -16.94 11.25
CA ASN A 49 0.46 -16.44 12.36
C ASN A 49 0.50 -17.33 13.62
N ASP A 50 1.61 -18.01 13.89
CA ASP A 50 1.81 -18.68 15.16
C ASP A 50 1.86 -17.64 16.31
N GLU A 51 0.83 -17.58 17.14
CA GLU A 51 0.75 -16.61 18.25
C GLU A 51 1.78 -16.88 19.34
N SER A 52 2.29 -18.11 19.45
CA SER A 52 3.24 -18.46 20.50
C SER A 52 4.62 -17.81 20.35
N ILE A 53 4.91 -17.25 19.17
CA ILE A 53 6.15 -16.51 18.93
C ILE A 53 6.08 -15.05 19.39
N ILE A 54 4.88 -14.51 19.67
CA ILE A 54 4.69 -13.12 20.09
C ILE A 54 5.55 -12.79 21.32
N PRO A 55 5.54 -13.56 22.42
CA PRO A 55 6.41 -13.29 23.57
C PRO A 55 7.89 -13.25 23.21
N TYR A 56 8.36 -14.15 22.34
CA TYR A 56 9.76 -14.20 21.91
C TYR A 56 10.13 -12.96 21.09
N TYR A 57 9.34 -12.63 20.08
CA TYR A 57 9.56 -11.44 19.26
C TYR A 57 9.53 -10.17 20.13
N VAL A 58 8.56 -10.05 21.03
CA VAL A 58 8.43 -8.84 21.86
C VAL A 58 9.58 -8.71 22.86
N GLU A 59 9.83 -9.75 23.67
CA GLU A 59 10.76 -9.67 24.79
C GLU A 59 12.23 -9.65 24.35
N TYR A 60 12.59 -10.43 23.32
CA TYR A 60 13.98 -10.59 22.91
C TYR A 60 14.39 -9.64 21.79
N TYR A 61 13.44 -9.15 20.99
CA TYR A 61 13.76 -8.36 19.80
C TYR A 61 13.16 -6.96 19.84
N LEU A 62 11.83 -6.82 19.99
CA LEU A 62 11.15 -5.54 19.89
C LEU A 62 11.46 -4.62 21.07
N ALA A 63 11.09 -5.00 22.29
CA ALA A 63 11.20 -4.15 23.49
C ALA A 63 12.63 -3.64 23.74
N PRO A 64 13.70 -4.47 23.76
CA PRO A 64 15.07 -3.97 23.94
C PRO A 64 15.52 -3.04 22.79
N THR A 65 15.06 -3.31 21.55
CA THR A 65 15.35 -2.42 20.42
C THR A 65 14.66 -1.07 20.57
N VAL A 66 13.40 -1.05 21.02
CA VAL A 66 12.64 0.18 21.29
C VAL A 66 13.31 1.00 22.38
N GLU A 67 13.74 0.38 23.49
CA GLU A 67 14.45 1.07 24.57
C GLU A 67 15.76 1.71 24.07
N ALA A 68 16.54 0.97 23.27
CA ALA A 68 17.78 1.47 22.69
C ALA A 68 17.55 2.63 21.70
N ILE A 69 16.53 2.56 20.85
CA ILE A 69 16.19 3.63 19.88
C ILE A 69 15.71 4.88 20.62
N ARG A 70 14.84 4.73 21.62
CA ARG A 70 14.34 5.85 22.43
C ARG A 70 15.47 6.55 23.16
N LYS A 71 16.38 5.79 23.75
CA LYS A 71 17.58 6.34 24.38
C LYS A 71 18.44 7.11 23.36
N ALA A 72 18.71 6.53 22.19
CA ALA A 72 19.47 7.21 21.14
C ALA A 72 18.79 8.50 20.66
N SER A 73 17.46 8.46 20.49
CA SER A 73 16.65 9.62 20.12
C SER A 73 16.72 10.71 21.19
N GLN A 74 16.65 10.34 22.48
CA GLN A 74 16.79 11.28 23.59
C GLN A 74 18.18 11.91 23.61
N ASP A 75 19.23 11.09 23.53
CA ASP A 75 20.62 11.53 23.69
C ASP A 75 21.10 12.39 22.50
N SER A 76 20.56 12.18 21.29
CA SER A 76 21.00 12.91 20.08
C SER A 76 20.03 13.97 19.58
N LEU A 77 18.73 13.87 19.87
CA LEU A 77 17.69 14.77 19.35
C LEU A 77 16.86 15.44 20.46
N GLY A 78 17.19 15.19 21.74
CA GLY A 78 16.56 15.81 22.91
C GLY A 78 15.16 15.29 23.23
N SER A 79 14.67 14.27 22.53
CA SER A 79 13.36 13.64 22.79
C SER A 79 13.36 12.17 22.37
N ASP A 80 12.75 11.32 23.18
CA ASP A 80 12.59 9.87 22.95
C ASP A 80 11.71 9.51 21.74
N ASN A 81 11.00 10.48 21.15
CA ASN A 81 10.01 10.26 20.08
C ASN A 81 10.39 10.86 18.72
N ARG A 82 11.64 11.29 18.54
CA ARG A 82 12.09 11.88 17.26
C ARG A 82 12.46 10.84 16.20
N ILE A 83 12.80 9.62 16.63
CA ILE A 83 12.91 8.45 15.77
C ILE A 83 11.60 7.65 15.85
N LEU A 84 10.88 7.56 14.73
CA LEU A 84 9.65 6.79 14.64
C LEU A 84 9.96 5.30 14.66
N ILE A 85 9.21 4.56 15.47
CA ILE A 85 9.31 3.12 15.56
C ILE A 85 8.24 2.51 14.66
N VAL A 86 8.67 1.81 13.64
CA VAL A 86 7.79 1.07 12.72
C VAL A 86 7.79 -0.39 13.17
N LEU A 87 6.60 -0.95 13.40
CA LEU A 87 6.45 -2.36 13.72
C LEU A 87 7.02 -3.23 12.59
N GLY A 88 7.53 -4.41 12.92
CA GLY A 88 7.85 -5.39 11.89
C GLY A 88 6.63 -5.68 11.02
N SER A 89 6.83 -5.78 9.71
CA SER A 89 5.70 -5.87 8.79
C SER A 89 4.90 -7.17 8.95
N ILE A 90 3.59 -7.07 8.76
CA ILE A 90 2.68 -8.21 8.79
C ILE A 90 2.46 -8.73 7.37
N ALA A 91 2.92 -9.95 7.11
CA ALA A 91 2.76 -10.64 5.85
C ALA A 91 1.28 -10.95 5.57
N ASN A 92 0.89 -10.83 4.30
CA ASN A 92 -0.45 -11.18 3.81
C ASN A 92 -1.58 -10.52 4.62
N ALA A 93 -1.50 -9.20 4.87
CA ALA A 93 -2.45 -8.50 5.73
C ALA A 93 -3.89 -8.43 5.16
N TYR A 94 -4.10 -8.84 3.90
CA TYR A 94 -5.44 -9.10 3.37
C TYR A 94 -6.13 -10.30 4.07
N ASN A 95 -5.36 -11.23 4.66
CA ASN A 95 -5.89 -12.39 5.37
C ASN A 95 -6.39 -11.99 6.78
N PRO A 96 -7.65 -12.30 7.15
CA PRO A 96 -8.18 -12.05 8.49
C PRO A 96 -7.31 -12.63 9.63
N ASN A 97 -6.74 -13.82 9.47
CA ASN A 97 -5.92 -14.45 10.51
C ASN A 97 -4.62 -13.68 10.75
N SER A 98 -4.04 -13.07 9.71
CA SER A 98 -2.86 -12.21 9.87
C SER A 98 -3.19 -10.93 10.64
N ARG A 99 -4.39 -10.38 10.44
CA ARG A 99 -4.86 -9.21 11.21
C ARG A 99 -5.18 -9.57 12.66
N LEU A 100 -5.80 -10.72 12.91
CA LEU A 100 -6.02 -11.21 14.27
C LEU A 100 -4.71 -11.40 15.03
N TRP A 101 -3.68 -11.97 14.38
CA TRP A 101 -2.35 -12.09 14.97
C TRP A 101 -1.73 -10.73 15.30
N LEU A 102 -1.89 -9.74 14.41
CA LEU A 102 -1.46 -8.37 14.68
C LEU A 102 -2.18 -7.78 15.90
N ASP A 103 -3.48 -8.04 16.06
CA ASP A 103 -4.21 -7.59 17.24
C ASP A 103 -3.59 -8.16 18.53
N ARG A 104 -3.36 -9.47 18.55
CA ARG A 104 -2.72 -10.13 19.70
C ARG A 104 -1.33 -9.58 20.00
N LEU A 105 -0.55 -9.27 18.97
CA LEU A 105 0.75 -8.64 19.12
C LEU A 105 0.63 -7.25 19.74
N LEU A 106 -0.25 -6.39 19.22
CA LEU A 106 -0.42 -5.02 19.69
C LEU A 106 -0.98 -4.95 21.13
N GLU A 107 -1.79 -5.93 21.53
CA GLU A 107 -2.34 -6.08 22.89
C GLU A 107 -1.32 -6.65 23.89
N TYR A 108 -0.26 -7.33 23.43
CA TYR A 108 0.71 -7.98 24.30
C TYR A 108 1.37 -6.97 25.24
N ARG A 109 1.34 -7.27 26.55
CA ARG A 109 2.01 -6.48 27.59
C ARG A 109 3.42 -7.02 27.85
N VAL A 110 4.41 -6.15 27.72
CA VAL A 110 5.82 -6.46 27.96
C VAL A 110 6.02 -6.91 29.39
N LYS A 111 6.65 -8.07 29.59
CA LYS A 111 7.06 -8.58 30.90
C LYS A 111 8.28 -7.86 31.45
N GLY A 112 9.14 -7.36 30.55
CA GLY A 112 10.34 -6.61 30.92
C GLY A 112 11.57 -7.49 31.09
N THR A 113 11.62 -8.63 30.39
CA THR A 113 12.72 -9.62 30.48
C THR A 113 14.07 -8.99 30.14
N TYR A 114 14.12 -8.20 29.05
CA TYR A 114 15.33 -7.52 28.58
C TYR A 114 15.19 -5.99 28.47
N ALA A 115 14.01 -5.45 28.81
CA ALA A 115 13.71 -4.02 28.77
C ALA A 115 12.78 -3.65 29.94
N LYS A 116 13.33 -3.67 31.17
CA LYS A 116 12.54 -3.49 32.41
C LYS A 116 11.80 -2.15 32.45
N SER A 117 12.33 -1.09 31.82
CA SER A 117 11.67 0.22 31.81
C SER A 117 10.37 0.24 31.00
N LEU A 118 10.16 -0.79 30.16
CA LEU A 118 8.97 -0.96 29.32
C LEU A 118 7.99 -1.99 29.88
N ALA A 119 8.25 -2.57 31.06
CA ALA A 119 7.35 -3.54 31.68
C ALA A 119 5.92 -3.00 31.81
N ASP A 120 4.96 -3.91 31.67
CA ASP A 120 3.52 -3.69 31.63
C ASP A 120 3.01 -2.78 30.51
N ARG A 121 3.85 -2.24 29.63
CA ARG A 121 3.36 -1.49 28.47
C ARG A 121 2.90 -2.45 27.37
N SER A 122 1.79 -2.11 26.73
CA SER A 122 1.35 -2.80 25.52
C SER A 122 2.27 -2.46 24.33
N VAL A 123 2.39 -3.37 23.36
CA VAL A 123 3.15 -3.10 22.13
C VAL A 123 2.61 -1.87 21.38
N ALA A 124 1.29 -1.62 21.41
CA ALA A 124 0.68 -0.41 20.84
C ALA A 124 1.21 0.90 21.49
N GLU A 125 1.67 0.87 22.74
CA GLU A 125 2.34 2.00 23.41
C GLU A 125 3.83 2.10 23.08
N LEU A 126 4.37 1.11 22.38
CA LEU A 126 5.78 1.04 22.00
C LEU A 126 6.06 1.54 20.58
N VAL A 127 5.15 1.27 19.65
CA VAL A 127 5.33 1.54 18.22
C VAL A 127 4.54 2.76 17.73
N ASN A 128 5.05 3.43 16.71
CA ASN A 128 4.41 4.59 16.08
C ASN A 128 3.63 4.22 14.82
N ILE A 129 4.13 3.25 14.04
CA ILE A 129 3.57 2.91 12.74
C ILE A 129 3.36 1.39 12.66
N ILE A 130 2.19 0.97 12.22
CA ILE A 130 1.93 -0.42 11.83
C ILE A 130 2.41 -0.60 10.38
N ALA A 131 3.20 -1.63 10.12
CA ALA A 131 3.60 -1.99 8.76
C ALA A 131 2.88 -3.27 8.29
N VAL A 132 2.40 -3.29 7.05
CA VAL A 132 1.67 -4.43 6.46
C VAL A 132 2.16 -4.73 5.05
N HIS A 133 1.98 -5.98 4.60
CA HIS A 133 2.22 -6.40 3.22
C HIS A 133 0.92 -6.88 2.55
N TYR A 134 0.76 -6.55 1.27
CA TYR A 134 -0.23 -7.07 0.34
C TYR A 134 -1.69 -6.87 0.74
N LEU A 135 -2.03 -5.81 1.49
CA LEU A 135 -3.40 -5.59 1.94
C LEU A 135 -4.29 -5.15 0.76
N VAL A 136 -3.83 -4.16 -0.01
CA VAL A 136 -4.63 -3.51 -1.06
C VAL A 136 -4.43 -4.14 -2.43
N SER A 137 -3.30 -4.80 -2.66
CA SER A 137 -3.00 -5.53 -3.89
C SER A 137 -3.75 -6.86 -4.05
N SER A 138 -4.53 -7.26 -3.05
CA SER A 138 -5.43 -8.41 -3.17
C SER A 138 -6.52 -8.14 -4.24
N VAL A 139 -6.92 -9.20 -4.94
CA VAL A 139 -7.97 -9.13 -5.97
C VAL A 139 -9.37 -9.01 -5.37
N ASP A 140 -9.49 -9.13 -4.05
CA ASP A 140 -10.75 -9.08 -3.32
C ASP A 140 -11.16 -7.62 -3.07
N GLU A 141 -12.46 -7.34 -3.08
CA GLU A 141 -13.03 -6.03 -2.74
C GLU A 141 -12.99 -5.76 -1.23
N SER A 142 -12.58 -6.76 -0.42
CA SER A 142 -12.45 -6.65 1.04
C SER A 142 -11.30 -5.76 1.52
N TRP A 143 -10.48 -5.19 0.63
CA TRP A 143 -9.35 -4.33 1.01
C TRP A 143 -9.80 -3.09 1.79
N GLN A 144 -10.90 -2.44 1.40
CA GLN A 144 -11.35 -1.21 2.04
C GLN A 144 -11.88 -1.47 3.45
N PRO A 145 -12.80 -2.44 3.66
CA PRO A 145 -13.17 -2.87 5.02
C PRO A 145 -11.97 -3.27 5.89
N ALA A 146 -10.96 -3.95 5.31
CA ALA A 146 -9.76 -4.35 6.05
C ALA A 146 -8.90 -3.14 6.48
N LEU A 147 -8.73 -2.13 5.61
CA LEU A 147 -8.06 -0.87 5.99
C LEU A 147 -8.85 -0.12 7.06
N ASP A 148 -10.17 -0.04 6.91
CA ASP A 148 -11.04 0.68 7.84
C ASP A 148 -11.01 0.03 9.23
N ASP A 149 -11.05 -1.30 9.30
CA ASP A 149 -10.94 -2.06 10.55
C ASP A 149 -9.59 -1.80 11.24
N LEU A 150 -8.46 -1.99 10.54
CA LEU A 150 -7.14 -1.73 11.10
C LEU A 150 -6.99 -0.28 11.58
N TRP A 151 -7.44 0.67 10.76
CA TRP A 151 -7.33 2.09 11.06
C TRP A 151 -8.12 2.46 12.31
N ASN A 152 -9.42 2.13 12.32
CA ASN A 152 -10.32 2.49 13.42
C ASN A 152 -9.94 1.74 14.71
N ARG A 153 -9.37 0.54 14.61
CA ARG A 153 -8.99 -0.25 15.77
C ARG A 153 -7.71 0.23 16.42
N TRP A 154 -6.71 0.68 15.67
CA TRP A 154 -5.35 0.88 16.21
C TRP A 154 -4.83 2.30 16.10
N ILE A 155 -5.24 3.07 15.10
CA ILE A 155 -4.68 4.41 14.91
C ILE A 155 -5.26 5.35 15.95
N GLY A 156 -4.37 6.04 16.67
CA GLY A 156 -4.70 6.82 17.86
C GLY A 156 -4.68 6.03 19.18
N LYS A 157 -4.47 4.70 19.15
CA LYS A 157 -4.25 3.92 20.38
C LYS A 157 -2.77 3.86 20.74
N GLY A 158 -2.46 4.07 22.01
CA GLY A 158 -1.08 4.10 22.49
C GLY A 158 -0.26 5.18 21.77
N ARG A 159 0.82 4.76 21.10
CA ARG A 159 1.68 5.64 20.28
C ARG A 159 1.44 5.50 18.77
N VAL A 160 0.49 4.66 18.34
CA VAL A 160 0.26 4.36 16.93
C VAL A 160 -0.41 5.54 16.22
N VAL A 161 0.29 6.13 15.27
CA VAL A 161 -0.14 7.32 14.50
C VAL A 161 -0.25 7.07 13.00
N GLY A 162 0.13 5.88 12.52
CA GLY A 162 0.08 5.60 11.09
C GLY A 162 0.08 4.12 10.72
N LEU A 163 -0.29 3.89 9.47
CA LEU A 163 -0.34 2.60 8.81
C LEU A 163 0.40 2.70 7.49
N TRP A 164 1.49 1.95 7.37
CA TRP A 164 2.29 1.88 6.16
C TRP A 164 2.13 0.50 5.53
N SER A 165 2.03 0.47 4.21
CA SER A 165 2.21 -0.76 3.47
C SER A 165 3.62 -0.78 2.89
N THR A 166 4.44 -1.72 3.34
CA THR A 166 5.86 -1.79 2.95
C THR A 166 6.08 -2.68 1.73
N GLU A 167 5.08 -3.48 1.34
CA GLU A 167 5.11 -4.28 0.12
C GLU A 167 3.69 -4.47 -0.45
N GLU A 168 3.36 -3.81 -1.58
CA GLU A 168 2.10 -4.07 -2.31
C GLU A 168 2.30 -4.68 -3.71
N LEU A 169 3.55 -4.91 -4.09
CA LEU A 169 3.89 -5.55 -5.36
C LEU A 169 4.79 -6.74 -5.08
N GLY A 170 4.39 -7.92 -5.55
CA GLY A 170 5.21 -9.12 -5.49
C GLY A 170 6.11 -9.23 -6.71
N LYS A 171 7.36 -9.69 -6.51
CA LYS A 171 8.32 -9.97 -7.60
C LYS A 171 7.72 -10.82 -8.73
N LYS A 172 6.95 -11.86 -8.39
CA LYS A 172 6.31 -12.74 -9.38
C LYS A 172 5.34 -11.98 -10.30
N ARG A 173 4.48 -11.13 -9.74
CA ARG A 173 3.54 -10.31 -10.55
C ARG A 173 4.31 -9.33 -11.44
N ALA A 174 5.35 -8.71 -10.91
CA ALA A 174 6.19 -7.82 -11.69
C ALA A 174 6.90 -8.55 -12.85
N MET A 175 7.45 -9.75 -12.61
CA MET A 175 8.07 -10.60 -13.65
C MET A 175 7.07 -11.08 -14.71
N ASN A 176 5.80 -11.25 -14.37
CA ASN A 176 4.73 -11.58 -15.31
C ASN A 176 4.26 -10.38 -16.16
N GLY A 177 4.89 -9.22 -16.01
CA GLY A 177 4.53 -8.00 -16.72
C GLY A 177 3.33 -7.24 -16.12
N GLU A 178 2.90 -7.59 -14.89
CA GLU A 178 1.74 -6.99 -14.23
C GLU A 178 2.13 -5.84 -13.28
N GLY A 179 3.42 -5.49 -13.22
CA GLY A 179 3.99 -4.56 -12.24
C GLY A 179 3.37 -3.16 -12.32
N ALA A 180 3.42 -2.54 -13.50
CA ALA A 180 2.92 -1.19 -13.72
C ALA A 180 1.42 -1.10 -13.41
N SER A 181 0.65 -2.04 -13.96
CA SER A 181 -0.80 -2.15 -13.75
C SER A 181 -1.14 -2.29 -12.26
N THR A 182 -0.54 -3.26 -11.56
CA THR A 182 -0.80 -3.50 -10.12
C THR A 182 -0.47 -2.26 -9.29
N THR A 183 0.66 -1.62 -9.58
CA THR A 183 1.13 -0.46 -8.84
C THR A 183 0.19 0.73 -8.98
N LEU A 184 -0.34 0.98 -10.20
CA LEU A 184 -1.35 2.01 -10.44
C LEU A 184 -2.67 1.72 -9.71
N LYS A 185 -3.13 0.47 -9.71
CA LYS A 185 -4.34 0.06 -8.97
C LYS A 185 -4.19 0.34 -7.48
N VAL A 186 -3.07 -0.10 -6.91
CA VAL A 186 -2.76 0.10 -5.49
C VAL A 186 -2.63 1.59 -5.15
N ALA A 187 -1.93 2.36 -5.98
CA ALA A 187 -1.79 3.80 -5.79
C ALA A 187 -3.16 4.49 -5.79
N ALA A 188 -4.04 4.16 -6.74
CA ALA A 188 -5.39 4.73 -6.80
C ALA A 188 -6.23 4.39 -5.55
N ARG A 189 -6.25 3.12 -5.12
CA ARG A 189 -6.96 2.69 -3.91
C ARG A 189 -6.47 3.42 -2.65
N TYR A 190 -5.15 3.50 -2.44
CA TYR A 190 -4.59 4.24 -1.30
C TYR A 190 -4.83 5.75 -1.39
N LEU A 191 -4.69 6.37 -2.57
CA LEU A 191 -4.94 7.81 -2.76
C LEU A 191 -6.39 8.18 -2.43
N ARG A 192 -7.37 7.36 -2.87
CA ARG A 192 -8.77 7.52 -2.45
C ARG A 192 -8.90 7.42 -0.94
N TRP A 193 -8.41 6.33 -0.36
CA TRP A 193 -8.62 6.04 1.04
C TRP A 193 -7.96 7.07 1.97
N TRP A 194 -6.73 7.49 1.65
CA TRP A 194 -6.04 8.59 2.34
C TRP A 194 -6.77 9.92 2.17
N GLY A 195 -7.22 10.24 0.95
CA GLY A 195 -7.94 11.47 0.64
C GLY A 195 -9.23 11.61 1.46
N VAL A 196 -10.04 10.55 1.53
CA VAL A 196 -11.30 10.53 2.30
C VAL A 196 -11.05 10.74 3.81
N ARG A 197 -9.91 10.27 4.32
CA ARG A 197 -9.57 10.33 5.75
C ARG A 197 -8.65 11.49 6.13
N GLY A 198 -8.25 12.33 5.18
CA GLY A 198 -7.30 13.43 5.42
C GLY A 198 -5.92 12.96 5.90
N ILE A 199 -5.51 11.73 5.53
CA ILE A 199 -4.27 11.10 6.00
C ILE A 199 -3.07 11.81 5.39
N GLN A 200 -2.16 12.27 6.25
CA GLN A 200 -0.94 12.94 5.84
C GLN A 200 0.18 11.95 5.49
N PRO A 201 1.19 12.34 4.68
CA PRO A 201 2.26 11.44 4.23
C PRO A 201 3.12 10.80 5.34
N GLU A 202 3.05 11.33 6.56
CA GLU A 202 3.69 10.76 7.74
C GLU A 202 2.93 9.53 8.26
N ALA A 203 1.61 9.58 8.21
CA ALA A 203 0.71 8.55 8.73
C ALA A 203 0.36 7.48 7.69
N GLY A 204 0.46 7.78 6.39
CA GLY A 204 0.18 6.85 5.30
C GLY A 204 1.32 6.77 4.29
N ARG A 205 1.86 5.56 4.07
CA ARG A 205 2.85 5.29 3.02
C ARG A 205 2.57 3.96 2.35
N VAL A 206 2.91 3.88 1.06
CA VAL A 206 2.92 2.64 0.29
C VAL A 206 4.28 2.46 -0.36
N SER A 207 4.83 1.25 -0.26
CA SER A 207 6.05 0.83 -0.93
C SER A 207 5.78 -0.42 -1.76
N PHE A 208 6.55 -0.57 -2.84
CA PHE A 208 6.37 -1.64 -3.81
C PHE A 208 7.63 -2.49 -3.86
N TRP A 209 7.54 -3.76 -3.46
CA TRP A 209 8.69 -4.65 -3.50
C TRP A 209 9.03 -5.07 -4.93
N GLY A 210 10.32 -5.08 -5.26
CA GLY A 210 10.81 -5.47 -6.59
C GLY A 210 10.44 -4.52 -7.74
N TRP A 211 9.78 -3.38 -7.48
CA TRP A 211 9.16 -2.53 -8.52
C TRP A 211 10.07 -1.99 -9.62
N ARG A 212 11.38 -1.85 -9.33
CA ARG A 212 12.41 -1.44 -10.31
C ARG A 212 13.15 -2.60 -10.96
N LEU A 213 13.30 -3.71 -10.23
CA LEU A 213 14.19 -4.82 -10.62
C LEU A 213 13.45 -5.96 -11.31
N SER A 214 12.12 -5.91 -11.36
CA SER A 214 11.28 -7.00 -11.84
C SER A 214 10.33 -6.50 -12.91
N GLY A 215 10.29 -7.21 -14.04
CA GLY A 215 9.50 -6.88 -15.22
C GLY A 215 10.35 -6.39 -16.39
N ASN A 216 9.85 -6.60 -17.60
CA ASN A 216 10.42 -6.03 -18.83
C ASN A 216 10.15 -4.52 -18.89
N PRO A 217 10.91 -3.74 -19.70
CA PRO A 217 10.63 -2.33 -19.91
C PRO A 217 9.15 -2.08 -20.26
N GLY A 218 8.52 -1.11 -19.59
CA GLY A 218 7.10 -0.78 -19.77
C GLY A 218 6.13 -1.64 -18.93
N THR A 219 6.62 -2.62 -18.18
CA THR A 219 5.79 -3.49 -17.34
C THR A 219 6.13 -3.41 -15.86
N SER A 220 7.24 -2.77 -15.49
CA SER A 220 7.69 -2.68 -14.10
C SER A 220 6.77 -1.75 -13.29
N GLY A 221 6.71 -1.94 -11.97
CA GLY A 221 5.96 -1.01 -11.11
C GLY A 221 6.49 0.43 -11.23
N ASN A 222 7.78 0.57 -11.51
CA ASN A 222 8.42 1.87 -11.75
C ASN A 222 7.89 2.57 -13.00
N ASP A 223 7.60 1.85 -14.08
CA ASP A 223 7.07 2.46 -15.30
C ASP A 223 5.67 3.08 -15.08
N GLY A 224 4.82 2.39 -14.30
CA GLY A 224 3.50 2.90 -13.90
C GLY A 224 3.61 4.17 -13.05
N MET A 225 4.40 4.13 -11.97
CA MET A 225 4.55 5.29 -11.08
C MET A 225 5.28 6.46 -11.73
N GLN A 226 6.24 6.20 -12.62
CA GLN A 226 6.87 7.26 -13.41
C GLN A 226 5.89 7.92 -14.37
N SER A 227 4.98 7.17 -15.00
CA SER A 227 3.94 7.73 -15.87
C SER A 227 2.99 8.64 -15.07
N LEU A 228 2.53 8.16 -13.91
CA LEU A 228 1.75 8.94 -12.95
C LEU A 228 2.47 10.24 -12.53
N TYR A 229 3.75 10.12 -12.13
CA TYR A 229 4.55 11.25 -11.65
C TYR A 229 4.89 12.25 -12.77
N LYS A 230 5.22 11.79 -13.99
CA LYS A 230 5.46 12.67 -15.14
C LYS A 230 4.24 13.55 -15.44
N PHE A 231 3.04 13.03 -15.22
CA PHE A 231 1.81 13.80 -15.43
C PHE A 231 1.51 14.78 -14.27
N LEU A 232 1.53 14.30 -13.02
CA LEU A 232 1.09 15.07 -11.85
C LEU A 232 2.19 15.91 -11.16
N GLY A 233 3.45 15.48 -11.26
CA GLY A 233 4.58 16.00 -10.49
C GLY A 233 4.37 15.89 -8.97
N ASP A 234 4.99 16.79 -8.22
CA ASP A 234 4.86 16.92 -6.75
C ASP A 234 3.55 17.60 -6.31
N SER A 235 2.49 17.51 -7.12
CA SER A 235 1.19 18.03 -6.73
C SER A 235 0.47 17.01 -5.85
N PRO A 236 -0.03 17.43 -4.67
CA PRO A 236 -1.10 16.69 -4.00
C PRO A 236 -2.27 16.48 -4.95
N VAL A 237 -3.01 15.40 -4.74
CA VAL A 237 -4.22 15.10 -5.49
C VAL A 237 -5.42 15.02 -4.58
N ARG A 238 -6.59 15.35 -5.13
CA ARG A 238 -7.89 15.11 -4.51
C ARG A 238 -8.73 14.23 -5.42
N GLU A 239 -9.49 13.32 -4.83
CA GLU A 239 -10.43 12.50 -5.58
C GLU A 239 -11.65 13.34 -6.01
N ILE A 240 -12.11 13.14 -7.25
CA ILE A 240 -13.35 13.67 -7.80
C ILE A 240 -14.26 12.47 -8.10
N ASN A 241 -14.85 11.91 -7.06
CA ASN A 241 -15.60 10.66 -7.18
C ASN A 241 -16.98 10.81 -7.86
N LYS A 242 -17.46 12.04 -8.07
CA LYS A 242 -18.84 12.31 -8.53
C LYS A 242 -19.07 12.22 -10.05
N GLY A 243 -18.31 11.44 -10.81
CA GLY A 243 -18.78 11.16 -12.18
C GLY A 243 -17.80 10.63 -13.21
N LEU A 244 -16.75 9.89 -12.83
CA LEU A 244 -16.10 9.03 -13.81
C LEU A 244 -16.98 7.81 -14.06
N ASP A 245 -17.67 7.81 -15.18
CA ASP A 245 -18.43 6.66 -15.67
C ASP A 245 -17.72 6.05 -16.88
N VAL A 246 -17.79 4.73 -17.02
CA VAL A 246 -17.10 3.99 -18.07
C VAL A 246 -18.10 3.05 -18.73
N GLU A 247 -18.46 3.36 -19.97
CA GLU A 247 -19.27 2.47 -20.80
C GLU A 247 -18.46 1.19 -21.07
N SER A 248 -18.80 0.08 -20.41
CA SER A 248 -18.14 -1.21 -20.58
C SER A 248 -19.11 -2.39 -20.43
N GLU A 249 -18.73 -3.52 -21.01
CA GLU A 249 -19.48 -4.79 -20.92
C GLU A 249 -19.39 -5.44 -19.53
N ARG A 250 -18.49 -4.95 -18.67
CA ARG A 250 -18.26 -5.46 -17.32
C ARG A 250 -18.12 -4.31 -16.33
N PRO A 251 -18.43 -4.53 -15.04
CA PRO A 251 -18.15 -3.56 -14.00
C PRO A 251 -16.67 -3.19 -13.93
N MET A 252 -16.40 -1.89 -13.86
CA MET A 252 -15.05 -1.33 -13.75
C MET A 252 -14.85 -0.77 -12.34
N GLU A 253 -13.61 -0.83 -11.86
CA GLU A 253 -13.18 -0.02 -10.73
C GLU A 253 -12.54 1.23 -11.31
N THR A 254 -13.04 2.39 -10.87
CA THR A 254 -12.69 3.68 -11.46
C THR A 254 -12.34 4.66 -10.35
N TYR A 255 -11.32 5.47 -10.62
CA TYR A 255 -10.88 6.54 -9.75
C TYR A 255 -10.54 7.75 -10.59
N LEU A 256 -11.00 8.93 -10.20
CA LEU A 256 -10.66 10.18 -10.86
C LEU A 256 -10.01 11.11 -9.85
N PHE A 257 -8.80 11.55 -10.13
CA PHE A 257 -8.06 12.47 -9.28
C PHE A 257 -7.76 13.77 -10.01
N GLN A 258 -7.76 14.87 -9.29
CA GLN A 258 -7.33 16.18 -9.78
C GLN A 258 -6.13 16.67 -8.98
N SER A 259 -5.16 17.22 -9.69
CA SER A 259 -4.03 17.91 -9.08
C SER A 259 -4.51 19.18 -8.35
N VAL A 260 -4.11 19.32 -7.09
CA VAL A 260 -4.42 20.50 -6.26
C VAL A 260 -3.65 21.73 -6.74
N LYS A 261 -2.37 21.58 -7.11
CA LYS A 261 -1.53 22.69 -7.60
C LYS A 261 -1.82 23.05 -9.07
N GLN A 262 -2.34 22.10 -9.84
CA GLN A 262 -2.62 22.23 -11.28
C GLN A 262 -4.02 21.72 -11.58
N SER A 263 -5.04 22.51 -11.20
CA SER A 263 -6.47 22.14 -11.33
C SER A 263 -6.90 21.72 -12.75
N ARG A 264 -6.13 22.11 -13.78
CA ARG A 264 -6.34 21.69 -15.18
C ARG A 264 -5.89 20.25 -15.49
N LYS A 265 -5.25 19.55 -14.56
CA LYS A 265 -4.80 18.16 -14.73
C LYS A 265 -5.68 17.22 -13.92
N ARG A 266 -6.19 16.20 -14.61
CA ARG A 266 -6.91 15.07 -14.02
C ARG A 266 -6.36 13.77 -14.54
N ILE A 267 -6.43 12.75 -13.71
CA ILE A 267 -6.03 11.40 -14.07
C ILE A 267 -7.13 10.43 -13.69
N ALA A 268 -7.48 9.54 -14.61
CA ALA A 268 -8.46 8.49 -14.40
C ALA A 268 -7.71 7.17 -14.31
N VAL A 269 -7.92 6.39 -13.25
CA VAL A 269 -7.35 5.04 -13.15
C VAL A 269 -8.49 4.05 -13.23
N VAL A 270 -8.45 3.16 -14.23
CA VAL A 270 -9.57 2.28 -14.58
C VAL A 270 -9.11 0.85 -14.83
N TRP A 271 -9.79 -0.13 -14.23
CA TRP A 271 -9.53 -1.55 -14.48
C TRP A 271 -10.79 -2.40 -14.31
N SER A 272 -10.79 -3.60 -14.91
CA SER A 272 -11.89 -4.56 -14.73
C SER A 272 -11.95 -5.03 -13.28
N ARG A 273 -13.14 -4.98 -12.67
CA ARG A 273 -13.37 -5.71 -11.42
C ARG A 273 -13.33 -7.21 -11.69
N VAL A 274 -12.75 -7.96 -10.77
CA VAL A 274 -12.87 -9.41 -10.75
C VAL A 274 -13.97 -9.72 -9.75
N ASP A 275 -15.15 -10.03 -10.27
CA ASP A 275 -16.30 -10.36 -9.45
C ASP A 275 -15.98 -11.65 -8.65
N SER A 276 -15.86 -11.54 -7.33
CA SER A 276 -15.41 -12.64 -6.46
C SER A 276 -16.38 -13.82 -6.50
N ALA A 277 -17.68 -13.57 -6.79
CA ALA A 277 -18.69 -14.58 -7.04
C ALA A 277 -18.41 -15.45 -8.29
N ARG A 278 -17.62 -14.95 -9.25
CA ARG A 278 -17.29 -15.67 -10.50
C ARG A 278 -15.99 -16.47 -10.44
N LYS A 279 -15.35 -16.59 -9.26
CA LYS A 279 -14.15 -17.44 -9.08
C LYS A 279 -14.38 -18.90 -9.48
N GLN A 280 -15.64 -19.36 -9.54
CA GLN A 280 -16.03 -20.72 -9.94
C GLN A 280 -16.25 -20.91 -11.45
N LEU A 281 -16.43 -19.86 -12.25
CA LEU A 281 -16.68 -19.96 -13.71
C LEU A 281 -15.39 -19.78 -14.54
N ARG A 282 -14.30 -20.38 -14.07
CA ARG A 282 -12.91 -20.09 -14.48
C ARG A 282 -12.50 -20.53 -15.88
N GLU A 283 -13.34 -21.20 -16.66
CA GLU A 283 -12.85 -21.99 -17.79
C GLU A 283 -13.38 -21.63 -19.19
N GLN A 284 -14.36 -20.71 -19.37
CA GLN A 284 -15.01 -20.61 -20.70
C GLN A 284 -15.31 -19.21 -21.27
N SER A 285 -14.82 -18.11 -20.71
CA SER A 285 -14.93 -16.81 -21.41
C SER A 285 -13.60 -16.06 -21.39
N SER A 286 -13.21 -15.49 -22.52
CA SER A 286 -12.09 -14.55 -22.59
C SER A 286 -12.33 -13.45 -21.55
N ASP A 287 -11.46 -13.42 -20.54
CA ASP A 287 -11.59 -12.58 -19.34
C ASP A 287 -11.14 -11.14 -19.61
N VAL A 288 -11.66 -10.58 -20.70
CA VAL A 288 -11.26 -9.29 -21.25
C VAL A 288 -12.41 -8.31 -21.08
N ALA A 289 -12.16 -7.19 -20.38
CA ALA A 289 -13.08 -6.06 -20.37
C ALA A 289 -12.75 -5.12 -21.54
N ARG A 290 -13.79 -4.53 -22.13
CA ARG A 290 -13.66 -3.63 -23.28
C ARG A 290 -14.29 -2.29 -22.94
N PRO A 291 -13.55 -1.34 -22.34
CA PRO A 291 -14.07 0.00 -22.12
C PRO A 291 -14.22 0.70 -23.47
N LYS A 292 -15.43 1.21 -23.75
CA LYS A 292 -15.77 1.88 -25.02
C LYS A 292 -15.63 3.39 -24.91
N THR A 293 -16.00 3.94 -23.76
CA THR A 293 -16.05 5.38 -23.53
C THR A 293 -15.80 5.68 -22.07
N PHE A 294 -15.05 6.75 -21.79
CA PHE A 294 -14.87 7.33 -20.46
C PHE A 294 -15.61 8.67 -20.40
N LEU A 295 -16.55 8.78 -19.50
CA LEU A 295 -17.33 9.99 -19.24
C LEU A 295 -16.69 10.70 -18.05
N ILE A 296 -16.06 11.84 -18.30
CA ILE A 296 -15.33 12.63 -17.29
C ILE A 296 -16.13 13.91 -17.00
N PRO A 297 -16.44 14.25 -15.74
CA PRO A 297 -17.15 15.47 -15.43
C PRO A 297 -16.35 16.69 -15.88
N ALA A 298 -17.01 17.67 -16.48
CA ALA A 298 -16.39 18.91 -16.94
C ALA A 298 -16.25 19.96 -15.84
N GLU A 299 -16.80 19.73 -14.65
CA GLU A 299 -16.80 20.69 -13.53
C GLU A 299 -15.40 21.29 -13.33
N GLY A 300 -15.25 22.62 -13.34
CA GLY A 300 -13.96 23.29 -13.16
C GLY A 300 -13.01 23.25 -14.37
N TRP A 301 -13.43 22.69 -15.51
CA TRP A 301 -12.78 22.80 -16.81
C TRP A 301 -13.66 23.60 -17.77
N GLN A 302 -13.02 24.42 -18.62
CA GLN A 302 -13.69 25.15 -19.70
C GLN A 302 -12.91 24.92 -21.00
N GLY A 303 -13.63 24.75 -22.10
CA GLY A 303 -13.05 24.63 -23.43
C GLY A 303 -12.58 23.22 -23.80
N LYS A 304 -11.61 23.14 -24.71
CA LYS A 304 -11.08 21.89 -25.25
C LYS A 304 -10.06 21.28 -24.28
N ILE A 305 -10.15 19.97 -24.06
CA ILE A 305 -9.14 19.20 -23.33
C ILE A 305 -8.38 18.29 -24.27
N LYS A 306 -7.16 17.91 -23.89
CA LYS A 306 -6.40 16.85 -24.52
C LYS A 306 -6.42 15.64 -23.58
N ALA A 307 -6.85 14.49 -24.08
CA ALA A 307 -6.77 13.23 -23.38
C ALA A 307 -5.73 12.32 -24.04
N THR A 308 -5.13 11.44 -23.26
CA THR A 308 -4.25 10.37 -23.73
C THR A 308 -4.58 9.16 -22.88
N LEU A 309 -4.85 8.02 -23.52
CA LEU A 309 -5.14 6.78 -22.82
C LEU A 309 -3.88 5.93 -22.83
N GLN A 310 -3.42 5.50 -21.65
CA GLN A 310 -2.31 4.57 -21.53
C GLN A 310 -2.79 3.26 -20.93
N VAL A 311 -2.62 2.16 -21.66
CA VAL A 311 -2.94 0.81 -21.18
C VAL A 311 -1.67 0.15 -20.69
N PHE A 312 -1.66 -0.22 -19.41
CA PHE A 312 -0.55 -0.93 -18.76
C PHE A 312 -0.96 -2.38 -18.56
N GLY A 313 -0.14 -3.34 -18.98
CA GLY A 313 -0.37 -4.77 -18.75
C GLY A 313 0.82 -5.63 -19.17
N PRO A 314 0.66 -6.97 -19.20
CA PRO A 314 1.74 -7.89 -19.60
C PRO A 314 2.42 -7.56 -20.95
N PRO A 315 1.71 -7.05 -21.98
CA PRO A 315 2.35 -6.64 -23.23
C PRO A 315 3.20 -5.36 -23.15
N GLY A 316 3.17 -4.61 -22.04
CA GLY A 316 3.82 -3.31 -21.88
C GLY A 316 2.86 -2.13 -21.75
N ILE A 317 3.35 -0.94 -22.12
CA ILE A 317 2.56 0.30 -22.18
C ILE A 317 2.10 0.52 -23.61
N LEU A 318 0.79 0.58 -23.82
CA LEU A 318 0.19 0.98 -25.09
C LEU A 318 -0.41 2.36 -24.95
N THR A 319 0.07 3.33 -25.73
CA THR A 319 -0.55 4.65 -25.81
C THR A 319 -1.59 4.64 -26.92
N ILE A 320 -2.85 4.89 -26.56
CA ILE A 320 -3.98 4.85 -27.47
C ILE A 320 -4.46 6.28 -27.69
N PRO A 321 -4.46 6.78 -28.94
CA PRO A 321 -5.07 8.05 -29.27
C PRO A 321 -6.54 8.06 -28.85
N ALA A 322 -7.01 9.19 -28.35
CA ALA A 322 -8.39 9.34 -27.93
C ALA A 322 -9.03 10.56 -28.59
N THR A 323 -10.26 10.39 -29.03
CA THR A 323 -11.12 11.49 -29.45
C THR A 323 -11.85 12.02 -28.23
N VAL A 324 -11.85 13.35 -28.06
CA VAL A 324 -12.61 14.00 -26.99
C VAL A 324 -13.73 14.82 -27.59
N THR A 325 -14.96 14.51 -27.19
CA THR A 325 -16.12 15.37 -27.43
C THR A 325 -16.60 15.94 -26.10
N SER A 326 -17.16 17.14 -26.13
CA SER A 326 -17.66 17.83 -24.94
C SER A 326 -19.15 18.07 -25.09
N THR A 327 -19.89 17.72 -24.05
CA THR A 327 -21.20 18.31 -23.77
C THR A 327 -21.03 19.38 -22.69
N GLN A 328 -22.09 20.10 -22.31
CA GLN A 328 -21.98 21.20 -21.32
C GLN A 328 -21.35 20.75 -19.98
N ASN A 329 -21.55 19.50 -19.55
CA ASN A 329 -21.13 19.03 -18.23
C ASN A 329 -20.21 17.80 -18.25
N ILE A 330 -19.97 17.19 -19.41
CA ILE A 330 -19.23 15.93 -19.51
C ILE A 330 -18.31 15.96 -20.74
N TYR A 331 -17.06 15.54 -20.54
CA TYR A 331 -16.16 15.15 -21.60
C TYR A 331 -16.29 13.66 -21.87
N LYS A 332 -16.62 13.31 -23.11
CA LYS A 332 -16.65 11.93 -23.60
C LYS A 332 -15.30 11.65 -24.27
N VAL A 333 -14.53 10.74 -23.67
CA VAL A 333 -13.23 10.29 -24.19
C VAL A 333 -13.42 8.90 -24.78
N SER A 334 -13.22 8.77 -26.09
CA SER A 334 -13.35 7.50 -26.81
C SER A 334 -12.01 7.11 -27.43
N PRO A 335 -11.54 5.86 -27.22
CA PRO A 335 -10.30 5.41 -27.83
C PRO A 335 -10.46 5.29 -29.36
N SER A 336 -9.38 5.55 -30.11
CA SER A 336 -9.38 5.44 -31.57
C SER A 336 -9.42 4.00 -32.09
N GLN A 337 -9.26 3.03 -31.19
CA GLN A 337 -9.29 1.59 -31.46
C GLN A 337 -9.84 0.85 -30.25
N ASN A 338 -10.31 -0.40 -30.44
CA ASN A 338 -10.82 -1.21 -29.34
C ASN A 338 -9.72 -1.45 -28.30
N ILE A 339 -10.05 -1.20 -27.02
CA ILE A 339 -9.19 -1.55 -25.89
C ILE A 339 -9.60 -2.93 -25.39
N GLU A 340 -8.65 -3.85 -25.35
CA GLU A 340 -8.81 -5.12 -24.67
C GLU A 340 -8.04 -5.07 -23.35
N LEU A 341 -8.78 -5.05 -22.24
CA LEU A 341 -8.22 -5.11 -20.90
C LEU A 341 -8.30 -6.54 -20.39
N PRO A 342 -7.23 -7.35 -20.51
CA PRO A 342 -7.14 -8.55 -19.70
C PRO A 342 -7.25 -8.15 -18.21
N ARG A 343 -7.65 -9.08 -17.34
CA ARG A 343 -7.78 -8.83 -15.87
C ARG A 343 -6.61 -8.07 -15.24
N GLN A 344 -5.42 -8.26 -15.79
CA GLN A 344 -4.17 -7.69 -15.30
C GLN A 344 -3.81 -6.34 -15.93
N ALA A 345 -4.68 -5.74 -16.74
CA ALA A 345 -4.47 -4.42 -17.32
C ALA A 345 -5.11 -3.29 -16.49
N THR A 346 -4.55 -2.09 -16.64
CA THR A 346 -5.05 -0.83 -16.10
C THR A 346 -4.97 0.23 -17.19
N VAL A 347 -6.01 1.06 -17.31
CA VAL A 347 -6.00 2.29 -18.12
C VAL A 347 -5.72 3.47 -17.20
N LEU A 348 -4.83 4.35 -17.66
CA LEU A 348 -4.49 5.63 -17.04
C LEU A 348 -4.87 6.81 -17.95
#